data_AF-A0A2N5KNL3-F1
#
_entry.id   AF-A0A2N5KNL3-F1
#
_cell.length_a   1.000
_cell.length_b   1.000
_cell.length_c   1.000
_cell.angle_alpha   90.00
_cell.angle_beta   90.00
_cell.angle_gamma   90.00
#
_symmetry.space_group_name_H-M   'P 1'
#
loop_
_entity.id
_entity.type
_entity.pdbx_description
1 polymer ?
#
loop_
_entity_poly.entity_id
_entity_poly.type
_entity_poly.pdbx_seq_one_letter_code
_entity_poly.pdbx_strand_id
1 'polypeptide(L)' 'TLTAENELVQFDLQGGTLRELARYPTVSEPNTVAVDTSSGRVFVAGRANGELQILDPRQGR' A
#
# COMPACT_ATOMS: atom_id res chain seq x y z
N THR A 1 2.80 1.41 6.29
CA THR A 1 1.36 1.71 6.35
C THR A 1 1.14 2.82 7.35
N LEU A 2 0.05 3.55 7.24
CA LEU A 2 -0.45 4.46 8.25
C LEU A 2 -1.70 3.82 8.84
N THR A 3 -1.49 3.01 9.88
CA THR A 3 -2.50 2.06 10.37
C THR A 3 -3.70 2.77 10.99
N ALA A 4 -3.49 3.89 11.70
CA ALA A 4 -4.57 4.64 12.33
C ALA A 4 -5.44 5.39 11.31
N GLU A 5 -4.84 5.72 10.17
CA GLU A 5 -5.46 6.45 9.06
C GLU A 5 -6.04 5.52 8.00
N ASN A 6 -5.78 4.21 8.11
CA ASN A 6 -6.10 3.19 7.10
C ASN A 6 -5.54 3.56 5.71
N GLU A 7 -4.28 4.01 5.65
CA GLU A 7 -3.62 4.36 4.39
C GLU A 7 -2.37 3.51 4.10
N LEU A 8 -2.15 3.26 2.82
CA LEU A 8 -0.85 2.85 2.28
C LEU A 8 -0.20 4.03 1.56
N VAL A 9 1.07 4.30 1.86
CA VAL A 9 1.85 5.36 1.22
C VAL A 9 2.94 4.73 0.35
N GLN A 10 3.05 5.18 -0.89
CA GLN A 10 4.12 4.79 -1.81
C GLN A 10 5.23 5.84 -1.76
N PHE A 11 6.48 5.38 -1.68
CA PHE A 11 7.66 6.24 -1.74
C PHE A 11 8.54 5.88 -2.93
N ASP A 12 9.12 6.91 -3.53
CA ASP A 12 10.28 6.83 -4.42
C ASP A 12 11.54 6.77 -3.56
N LEU A 13 12.43 5.84 -3.90
CA LEU A 13 13.73 5.63 -3.25
C LEU A 13 14.89 6.12 -4.11
N GLN A 14 14.60 6.63 -5.31
CA GLN A 14 15.63 7.17 -6.20
C GLN A 14 16.23 8.46 -5.63
N GLY A 15 17.53 8.65 -5.81
CA GLY A 15 18.19 9.92 -5.48
C GLY A 15 18.55 10.12 -3.99
N GLY A 16 18.40 9.10 -3.15
CA GLY A 16 18.89 9.11 -1.76
C GLY A 16 18.00 9.86 -0.76
N THR A 17 16.87 10.42 -1.21
CA THR A 17 15.83 10.98 -0.33
C THR A 17 14.51 10.26 -0.59
N LEU A 18 13.75 10.01 0.49
CA LEU A 18 12.41 9.43 0.37
C LEU A 18 11.45 10.52 -0.15
N ARG A 19 10.79 10.26 -1.28
CA ARG A 19 9.75 11.15 -1.81
C ARG A 19 8.42 10.41 -1.89
N GLU A 20 7.39 10.96 -1.25
CA GLU A 20 6.04 10.42 -1.35
C GLU A 20 5.53 10.53 -2.79
N LEU A 21 5.01 9.42 -3.32
CA LEU A 21 4.45 9.33 -4.67
C LEU A 21 2.93 9.37 -4.66
N ALA A 22 2.31 8.61 -3.75
CA ALA A 22 0.87 8.42 -3.70
C ALA A 22 0.42 7.89 -2.34
N ARG A 23 -0.87 8.09 -2.05
CA ARG A 23 -1.60 7.50 -0.94
C ARG A 23 -2.78 6.71 -1.46
N TYR A 24 -3.00 5.55 -0.86
CA TYR A 24 -4.09 4.66 -1.21
C TYR A 24 -4.94 4.39 0.03
N PRO A 25 -6.27 4.59 -0.02
CA PRO A 25 -7.17 4.10 1.00
C PRO A 25 -7.06 2.59 1.13
N THR A 26 -7.09 2.09 2.36
CA THR A 26 -6.98 0.66 2.64
C THR A 26 -8.07 0.12 3.56
N VAL A 27 -8.14 -1.20 3.67
CA VAL A 27 -8.87 -1.92 4.73
C VAL A 27 -8.41 -1.49 6.13
N SER A 28 -9.27 -1.72 7.13
CA SER A 28 -8.98 -1.31 8.50
C SER A 28 -7.81 -2.07 9.14
N GLU A 29 -6.99 -1.33 9.89
CA GLU A 29 -5.79 -1.85 10.55
C GLU A 29 -4.82 -2.59 9.60
N PRO A 30 -4.30 -1.91 8.55
CA PRO A 30 -3.39 -2.51 7.59
C PRO A 30 -2.02 -2.76 8.22
N ASN A 31 -1.78 -4.01 8.61
CA ASN A 31 -0.55 -4.40 9.33
C ASN A 31 0.46 -5.15 8.44
N THR A 32 0.06 -5.60 7.26
CA THR A 32 0.94 -6.36 6.36
C THR A 32 0.73 -5.93 4.91
N VAL A 33 1.86 -5.81 4.19
CA VAL A 33 1.91 -5.44 2.77
C VAL A 33 2.85 -6.38 2.04
N ALA A 34 2.43 -6.89 0.87
CA ALA A 34 3.26 -7.65 -0.05
C ALA A 34 3.09 -7.14 -1.48
N VAL A 35 4.12 -7.28 -2.32
CA VAL A 35 4.10 -6.83 -3.72
C VAL A 35 4.40 -8.02 -4.63
N ASP A 36 3.53 -8.26 -5.62
CA ASP A 36 3.85 -9.10 -6.77
C ASP A 36 4.70 -8.26 -7.73
N THR A 37 6.00 -8.51 -7.79
CA THR A 37 6.93 -7.70 -8.59
C THR A 37 6.72 -7.85 -10.10
N SER A 38 6.13 -8.96 -10.55
CA SER A 38 5.86 -9.19 -11.97
C SER A 38 4.75 -8.25 -12.46
N SER A 39 3.63 -8.20 -11.72
CA SER A 39 2.45 -7.43 -12.09
C SER A 39 2.40 -6.05 -11.41
N GLY A 40 3.19 -5.83 -10.37
CA GLY A 40 3.21 -4.60 -9.57
C GLY A 40 1.99 -4.44 -8.66
N ARG A 41 1.18 -5.50 -8.50
CA ARG A 41 0.02 -5.48 -7.61
C ARG A 41 0.49 -5.50 -6.17
N VAL A 42 -0.21 -4.76 -5.32
CA VAL A 42 0.08 -4.68 -3.90
C VAL A 42 -1.07 -5.33 -3.14
N PHE A 43 -0.72 -6.20 -2.21
CA PHE A 43 -1.62 -6.94 -1.36
C PHE A 43 -1.52 -6.34 0.05
N VAL A 44 -2.64 -5.86 0.60
CA VAL A 44 -2.71 -5.25 1.93
C VAL A 44 -3.67 -6.08 2.79
N ALA A 45 -3.18 -6.62 3.90
CA ALA A 45 -3.98 -7.40 4.84
C ALA A 45 -4.32 -6.58 6.09
N GLY A 46 -5.61 -6.51 6.41
CA GLY A 46 -6.16 -5.84 7.59
C GLY A 46 -6.47 -6.83 8.72
N ARG A 47 -6.12 -6.46 9.96
CA ARG A 47 -6.35 -7.35 11.12
C ARG A 47 -7.81 -7.37 11.60
N ALA A 48 -8.48 -6.22 11.53
CA ALA A 48 -9.78 -6.03 12.19
C ALA A 48 -10.85 -7.06 11.77
N ASN A 49 -10.92 -7.36 10.47
CA ASN A 49 -11.96 -8.22 9.89
C ASN A 49 -11.41 -9.41 9.06
N GLY A 50 -10.09 -9.62 9.04
CA GLY A 50 -9.47 -10.64 8.18
C GLY A 50 -9.58 -10.33 6.68
N GLU A 51 -9.61 -9.05 6.32
CA GLU A 51 -9.78 -8.59 4.94
C GLU A 51 -8.43 -8.54 4.19
N LEU A 52 -8.50 -8.86 2.89
CA LEU A 52 -7.40 -8.71 1.95
C LEU A 52 -7.82 -7.77 0.82
N GLN A 53 -7.06 -6.71 0.61
CA GLN A 53 -7.25 -5.77 -0.48
C GLN A 53 -6.12 -5.89 -1.49
N ILE A 54 -6.46 -5.83 -2.78
CA ILE A 54 -5.51 -5.80 -3.87
C ILE A 54 -5.57 -4.41 -4.51
N LEU A 55 -4.43 -3.75 -4.56
CA LEU A 55 -4.23 -2.48 -5.24
C LEU A 55 -3.44 -2.70 -6.52
N ASP A 56 -3.75 -1.94 -7.56
CA ASP A 56 -2.90 -1.83 -8.75
C ASP A 56 -2.40 -0.38 -8.90
N PRO A 57 -1.22 -0.05 -8.34
CA PRO A 57 -0.64 1.29 -8.44
C PRO A 57 -0.33 1.73 -9.87
N ARG A 58 -0.16 0.79 -10.82
CA ARG A 58 0.15 1.13 -12.22
C ARG A 58 -1.10 1.55 -13.00
N GLN A 59 -2.27 1.13 -12.53
CA GLN A 59 -3.56 1.47 -13.11
C GLN A 59 -4.25 2.63 -12.37
N GLY A 60 -3.66 3.15 -11.29
CA GLY A 60 -4.25 4.16 -10.41
C GLY A 60 -4.03 5.61 -10.86
N ARG A 61 -5.15 6.32 -11.06
CA ARG A 61 -5.30 7.79 -11.02
C ARG A 61 -5.24 8.29 -9.57
#